data_AF-A0A821K655-F1
#
_entry.id   AF-A0A821K655-F1
#
_cell.length_a   1.000
_cell.length_b   1.000
_cell.length_c   1.000
_cell.angle_alpha   90.00
_cell.angle_beta   90.00
_cell.angle_gamma   90.00
#
_symmetry.space_group_name_H-M   'P 1'
#
loop_
_entity.id
_entity.type
_entity.pdbx_description
1 polymer ?
#
loop_
_entity_poly.entity_id
_entity_poly.type
_entity_poly.pdbx_seq_one_letter_code
_entity_poly.pdbx_strand_id
1 'polypeptide(L)'
;VSLPSALIVTLICSFLKKRDTLCLRFCNGRPALPMPLNIFDKRQRHVIAAIFGISANEVLKILEELLIRFNAKQVTNDKGIIIELLQHIGDVLLIGMRYFPLLISVNTAHPISYALGLIYTFIDGTYTLIHTSYCSRFSLFRFDRTLILQSSATNEIIQSDTIYVMLRNLPHFTLVSFVFVKFFYLLIQQLKCRCCQQAAMMTNHNHNEKVHQVSLVSSVLSLDLLLPDYQTKPEFYYTQGKNKMRDNRDSE
;
A
#
# COMPACT_ATOMS: atom_id res chain seq x y z
N VAL A 1 1.82 15.15 -0.24
CA VAL A 1 0.94 14.54 -1.25
C VAL A 1 -0.50 14.92 -0.98
N SER A 2 -1.24 15.31 -2.02
CA SER A 2 -2.59 15.84 -1.89
C SER A 2 -3.61 14.72 -1.66
N LEU A 3 -4.45 14.85 -0.63
CA LEU A 3 -5.65 14.02 -0.41
C LEU A 3 -6.42 13.62 -1.68
N PRO A 4 -6.65 14.52 -2.67
CA PRO A 4 -7.31 14.14 -3.92
C PRO A 4 -6.63 13.00 -4.66
N SER A 5 -5.28 12.94 -4.67
CA SER A 5 -4.57 11.83 -5.32
C SER A 5 -4.83 10.50 -4.61
N ALA A 6 -4.89 10.50 -3.27
CA ALA A 6 -5.21 9.31 -2.48
C ALA A 6 -6.64 8.81 -2.76
N LEU A 7 -7.59 9.74 -2.84
CA LEU A 7 -8.99 9.45 -3.17
C LEU A 7 -9.13 8.86 -4.58
N ILE A 8 -8.46 9.45 -5.57
CA ILE A 8 -8.47 8.96 -6.96
C ILE A 8 -7.92 7.54 -7.05
N VAL A 9 -6.76 7.27 -6.44
CA VAL A 9 -6.16 5.93 -6.45
C VAL A 9 -7.06 4.92 -5.74
N THR A 10 -7.64 5.29 -4.60
CA THR A 10 -8.59 4.45 -3.85
C THR A 10 -9.81 4.12 -4.69
N LEU A 11 -10.37 5.11 -5.39
CA LEU A 11 -11.53 4.95 -6.25
C LEU A 11 -11.20 4.01 -7.42
N ILE A 12 -10.08 4.22 -8.12
CA ILE A 12 -9.64 3.33 -9.21
C ILE A 12 -9.44 1.89 -8.71
N CYS A 13 -8.77 1.70 -7.58
CA CYS A 13 -8.58 0.37 -6.98
C CYS A 13 -9.91 -0.29 -6.59
N SER A 14 -10.87 0.49 -6.08
CA SER A 14 -12.22 0.01 -5.74
C SER A 14 -13.00 -0.44 -6.97
N PHE A 15 -12.77 0.19 -8.13
CA PHE A 15 -13.32 -0.27 -9.41
C PHE A 15 -12.58 -1.48 -9.99
N LEU A 16 -11.29 -1.67 -9.69
CA LEU A 16 -10.55 -2.85 -10.15
C LEU A 16 -10.95 -4.12 -9.40
N LYS A 17 -11.33 -4.00 -8.12
CA LYS A 17 -11.78 -5.12 -7.29
C LYS A 17 -13.27 -5.42 -7.51
N LYS A 18 -13.61 -6.67 -7.81
CA LYS A 18 -15.00 -7.15 -7.90
C LYS A 18 -15.50 -7.53 -6.50
N ARG A 19 -16.77 -7.25 -6.18
CA ARG A 19 -17.43 -7.73 -4.95
C ARG A 19 -17.83 -9.19 -5.15
N ASP A 20 -17.52 -10.02 -4.16
CA ASP A 20 -17.80 -11.47 -4.22
C ASP A 20 -19.14 -11.85 -3.54
N THR A 21 -19.71 -11.00 -2.67
CA THR A 21 -20.75 -11.45 -1.73
C THR A 21 -22.09 -10.72 -1.74
N LEU A 22 -22.21 -9.49 -2.29
CA LEU A 22 -23.47 -8.71 -2.21
C LEU A 22 -23.79 -7.96 -3.51
N CYS A 23 -25.00 -8.19 -4.04
CA CYS A 23 -25.64 -7.48 -5.15
C CYS A 23 -24.87 -7.49 -6.49
N LEU A 24 -24.61 -8.69 -7.03
CA LEU A 24 -23.96 -8.90 -8.34
C LEU A 24 -24.78 -8.40 -9.55
N ARG A 25 -26.06 -8.05 -9.36
CA ARG A 25 -26.98 -7.65 -10.45
C ARG A 25 -26.75 -6.22 -10.97
N PHE A 26 -26.21 -5.30 -10.15
CA PHE A 26 -25.90 -3.94 -10.58
C PHE A 26 -24.37 -3.73 -10.70
N CYS A 27 -23.93 -3.14 -11.81
CA CYS A 27 -22.53 -2.82 -12.10
C CYS A 27 -21.54 -4.02 -11.96
N ASN A 28 -21.99 -5.26 -12.24
CA ASN A 28 -21.18 -6.48 -12.09
C ASN A 28 -20.52 -6.65 -10.70
N GLY A 29 -21.12 -6.07 -9.64
CA GLY A 29 -20.56 -6.08 -8.29
C GLY A 29 -19.40 -5.10 -8.09
N ARG A 30 -19.35 -3.97 -8.80
CA ARG A 30 -18.37 -2.87 -8.58
C ARG A 30 -19.10 -1.59 -8.16
N PRO A 31 -18.49 -0.69 -7.36
CA PRO A 31 -17.13 -0.73 -6.80
C PRO A 31 -17.05 -1.55 -5.50
N ALA A 32 -16.07 -2.44 -5.33
CA ALA A 32 -15.86 -3.10 -4.04
C ALA A 32 -15.10 -2.17 -3.09
N LEU A 33 -15.65 -1.91 -1.89
CA LEU A 33 -14.81 -1.33 -0.85
C LEU A 33 -13.73 -2.37 -0.52
N PRO A 34 -12.44 -2.04 -0.66
CA PRO A 34 -11.38 -2.98 -0.35
C PRO A 34 -11.45 -3.32 1.15
N MET A 35 -11.85 -4.56 1.43
CA MET A 35 -12.00 -5.10 2.79
C MET A 35 -10.68 -5.00 3.59
N PRO A 36 -10.73 -4.85 4.93
CA PRO A 36 -9.55 -4.76 5.79
C PRO A 36 -8.51 -5.83 5.45
N LEU A 37 -7.27 -5.40 5.39
CA LEU A 37 -6.13 -6.23 5.02
C LEU A 37 -6.07 -7.48 5.89
N ASN A 38 -5.77 -8.62 5.27
CA ASN A 38 -5.36 -9.78 6.05
C ASN A 38 -3.91 -9.55 6.52
N ILE A 39 -3.78 -8.94 7.71
CA ILE A 39 -2.49 -8.62 8.34
C ILE A 39 -1.66 -9.89 8.55
N PHE A 40 -2.32 -11.06 8.65
CA PHE A 40 -1.69 -12.35 8.87
C PHE A 40 -1.26 -13.07 7.59
N ASP A 41 -1.48 -12.47 6.40
CA ASP A 41 -0.96 -13.07 5.17
C ASP A 41 0.57 -12.98 5.13
N LYS A 42 1.21 -14.15 5.19
CA LYS A 42 2.68 -14.31 5.16
C LYS A 42 3.31 -13.63 3.94
N ARG A 43 2.59 -13.55 2.81
CA ARG A 43 3.14 -13.03 1.55
C ARG A 43 3.44 -11.54 1.60
N GLN A 44 2.64 -10.76 2.31
CA GLN A 44 2.65 -9.29 2.22
C GLN A 44 2.87 -8.58 3.56
N ARG A 45 2.98 -9.31 4.67
CA ARG A 45 3.20 -8.77 6.02
C ARG A 45 4.30 -7.72 6.13
N HIS A 46 5.41 -7.89 5.40
CA HIS A 46 6.55 -6.97 5.47
C HIS A 46 6.25 -5.62 4.82
N VAL A 47 5.50 -5.61 3.71
CA VAL A 47 5.12 -4.36 3.03
C VAL A 47 4.07 -3.62 3.85
N ILE A 48 3.10 -4.34 4.42
CA ILE A 48 2.10 -3.79 5.32
C ILE A 48 2.77 -3.17 6.55
N ALA A 49 3.69 -3.90 7.20
CA ALA A 49 4.46 -3.40 8.34
C ALA A 49 5.27 -2.14 7.99
N ALA A 50 5.87 -2.09 6.80
CA ALA A 50 6.60 -0.91 6.35
C ALA A 50 5.68 0.30 6.14
N ILE A 51 4.49 0.12 5.54
CA ILE A 51 3.50 1.20 5.37
C ILE A 51 3.02 1.71 6.75
N PHE A 52 2.77 0.81 7.69
CA PHE A 52 2.45 1.20 9.07
C PHE A 52 3.60 1.95 9.73
N GLY A 53 4.85 1.52 9.53
CA GLY A 53 6.04 2.21 10.02
C GLY A 53 6.17 3.63 9.48
N ILE A 54 5.89 3.84 8.18
CA ILE A 54 5.87 5.17 7.56
C ILE A 54 4.79 6.03 8.23
N SER A 55 3.59 5.51 8.40
CA SER A 55 2.48 6.24 9.04
C SER A 55 2.77 6.57 10.51
N ALA A 56 3.36 5.62 11.26
CA ALA A 56 3.72 5.81 12.66
C ALA A 56 4.80 6.89 12.82
N ASN A 57 5.76 6.95 11.90
CA ASN A 57 6.78 8.00 11.90
C ASN A 57 6.16 9.40 11.72
N GLU A 58 5.15 9.55 10.87
CA GLU A 58 4.44 10.83 10.69
C GLU A 58 3.61 11.20 11.94
N VAL A 59 2.92 10.22 12.54
CA VAL A 59 2.19 10.44 13.80
C VAL A 59 3.14 10.82 14.94
N LEU A 60 4.32 10.20 14.99
CA LEU A 60 5.32 10.51 16.01
C LEU A 60 5.83 11.96 15.88
N LYS A 61 5.99 12.48 14.66
CA LYS A 61 6.35 13.89 14.44
C LYS A 61 5.30 14.85 15.01
N ILE A 62 4.02 14.55 14.79
CA ILE A 62 2.91 15.35 15.35
C ILE A 62 2.92 15.28 16.88
N LEU A 63 3.13 14.08 17.44
CA LEU A 63 3.19 13.88 18.88
C LEU A 63 4.35 14.66 19.51
N GLU A 64 5.51 14.68 18.86
CA GLU A 64 6.68 15.42 19.33
C GLU A 64 6.44 16.94 19.28
N GLU A 65 5.83 17.46 18.21
CA GLU A 65 5.46 18.87 18.12
C GLU A 65 4.49 19.27 19.24
N LEU A 66 3.49 18.43 19.50
CA LEU A 66 2.56 18.61 20.61
C LEU A 66 3.29 18.66 21.96
N LEU A 67 4.17 17.70 22.21
CA LEU A 67 4.88 17.59 23.48
C LEU A 67 5.81 18.79 23.73
N ILE A 68 6.46 19.30 22.69
CA ILE A 68 7.27 20.52 22.75
C ILE A 68 6.39 21.74 23.07
N ARG A 69 5.25 21.91 22.41
CA ARG A 69 4.31 23.02 22.66
C ARG A 69 3.75 23.00 24.09
N PHE A 70 3.37 21.81 24.58
CA PHE A 70 2.89 21.65 25.96
C PHE A 70 3.97 22.01 26.99
N ASN A 71 5.21 21.56 26.79
CA ASN A 71 6.33 21.85 27.69
C ASN A 71 6.73 23.33 27.68
N ALA A 72 6.64 24.00 26.52
CA ALA A 72 7.02 25.40 26.37
C ALA A 72 6.02 26.39 27.03
N LYS A 73 4.92 25.91 27.64
CA LYS A 73 3.80 26.74 28.14
C LYS A 73 3.29 27.77 27.12
N GLN A 74 3.52 27.50 25.84
CA GLN A 74 3.26 28.43 24.74
C GLN A 74 1.83 28.24 24.24
N VAL A 75 0.87 28.25 25.17
CA VAL A 75 -0.56 28.26 24.86
C VAL A 75 -0.95 29.72 24.66
N THR A 76 -0.48 30.30 23.56
CA THR A 76 -0.81 31.69 23.16
C THR A 76 -1.81 31.72 22.00
N ASN A 77 -2.53 30.61 21.76
CA ASN A 77 -3.55 30.56 20.72
C ASN A 77 -4.93 30.90 21.29
N ASP A 78 -5.55 31.94 20.74
CA ASP A 78 -6.95 32.33 20.97
C ASP A 78 -7.98 31.26 20.56
N LYS A 79 -7.52 30.15 19.96
CA LYS A 79 -8.34 28.99 19.60
C LYS A 79 -8.29 28.01 20.78
N GLY A 80 -9.41 27.87 21.48
CA GLY A 80 -9.48 27.04 22.70
C GLY A 80 -8.94 25.61 22.53
N ILE A 81 -8.48 25.03 23.65
CA ILE A 81 -7.76 23.74 23.73
C ILE A 81 -8.45 22.57 23.00
N ILE A 82 -9.79 22.57 22.95
CA ILE A 82 -10.59 21.54 22.30
C ILE A 82 -10.41 21.57 20.77
N ILE A 83 -10.31 22.76 20.18
CA ILE A 83 -10.17 22.93 18.73
C ILE A 83 -8.79 22.45 18.28
N GLU A 84 -7.75 22.76 19.04
CA GLU A 84 -6.39 22.29 18.78
C GLU A 84 -6.30 20.75 18.85
N LEU A 85 -6.87 20.15 19.90
CA LEU A 85 -6.92 18.69 20.01
C LEU A 85 -7.68 18.05 18.84
N LEU A 86 -8.82 18.63 18.44
CA LEU A 86 -9.61 18.12 17.32
C LEU A 86 -8.84 18.23 15.99
N GLN A 87 -8.07 19.30 15.80
CA GLN A 87 -7.21 19.49 14.63
C GLN A 87 -6.16 18.38 14.54
N HIS A 88 -5.49 18.06 15.64
CA HIS A 88 -4.48 16.99 15.65
C HIS A 88 -5.06 15.60 15.46
N ILE A 89 -6.24 15.31 16.02
CA ILE A 89 -6.97 14.07 15.73
C ILE A 89 -7.31 14.00 14.22
N GLY A 90 -7.73 15.13 13.65
CA GLY A 90 -7.96 15.27 12.21
C GLY A 90 -6.72 14.97 11.39
N ASP A 91 -5.55 15.50 11.77
CA ASP A 91 -4.29 15.27 11.07
C ASP A 91 -3.88 13.78 11.09
N VAL A 92 -4.03 13.11 12.23
CA VAL A 92 -3.75 11.66 12.36
C VAL A 92 -4.69 10.84 11.46
N LEU A 93 -5.98 11.18 11.41
CA LEU A 93 -6.94 10.52 10.54
C LEU A 93 -6.59 10.73 9.05
N LEU A 94 -6.17 11.95 8.71
CA LEU A 94 -5.76 12.34 7.37
C LEU A 94 -4.51 11.58 6.92
N ILE A 95 -3.54 11.38 7.81
CA ILE A 95 -2.37 10.50 7.58
C ILE A 95 -2.83 9.08 7.27
N GLY A 96 -3.76 8.52 8.06
CA GLY A 96 -4.33 7.21 7.80
C GLY A 96 -4.96 7.11 6.40
N MET A 97 -5.75 8.11 6.02
CA MET A 97 -6.36 8.19 4.69
C MET A 97 -5.34 8.35 3.56
N ARG A 98 -4.22 9.06 3.79
CA ARG A 98 -3.14 9.22 2.82
C ARG A 98 -2.45 7.90 2.50
N TYR A 99 -2.20 7.05 3.50
CA TYR A 99 -1.50 5.77 3.29
C TYR A 99 -2.42 4.59 2.95
N PHE A 100 -3.74 4.78 3.09
CA PHE A 100 -4.75 3.79 2.71
C PHE A 100 -4.64 3.26 1.26
N PRO A 101 -4.41 4.08 0.21
CA PRO A 101 -4.30 3.60 -1.16
C PRO A 101 -3.12 2.64 -1.37
N LEU A 102 -2.03 2.81 -0.61
CA LEU A 102 -0.88 1.90 -0.66
C LEU A 102 -1.26 0.52 -0.14
N LEU A 103 -1.97 0.48 1.00
CA LEU A 103 -2.46 -0.77 1.58
C LEU A 103 -3.41 -1.51 0.64
N ILE A 104 -4.32 -0.79 -0.02
CA ILE A 104 -5.23 -1.36 -1.03
C ILE A 104 -4.45 -1.92 -2.22
N SER A 105 -3.44 -1.17 -2.67
CA SER A 105 -2.64 -1.55 -3.83
C SER A 105 -1.83 -2.82 -3.62
N VAL A 106 -1.41 -3.08 -2.38
CA VAL A 106 -0.73 -4.32 -2.00
C VAL A 106 -1.70 -5.51 -2.00
N ASN A 107 -2.90 -5.32 -1.43
CA ASN A 107 -3.91 -6.36 -1.28
C ASN A 107 -4.61 -6.75 -2.60
N THR A 108 -4.60 -5.87 -3.60
CA THR A 108 -5.29 -6.12 -4.88
C THR A 108 -4.34 -6.81 -5.86
N ALA A 109 -4.60 -8.08 -6.18
CA ALA A 109 -3.80 -8.89 -7.11
C ALA A 109 -4.01 -8.50 -8.60
N HIS A 110 -3.90 -7.21 -8.92
CA HIS A 110 -4.04 -6.69 -10.27
C HIS A 110 -2.79 -5.86 -10.64
N PRO A 111 -2.19 -6.04 -11.83
CA PRO A 111 -0.96 -5.33 -12.20
C PRO A 111 -1.12 -3.81 -12.19
N ILE A 112 -2.30 -3.32 -12.62
CA ILE A 112 -2.63 -1.88 -12.57
C ILE A 112 -2.58 -1.35 -11.12
N SER A 113 -2.98 -2.16 -10.14
CA SER A 113 -2.95 -1.75 -8.73
C SER A 113 -1.52 -1.58 -8.24
N TYR A 114 -0.61 -2.50 -8.60
CA TYR A 114 0.80 -2.36 -8.25
C TYR A 114 1.47 -1.18 -8.97
N ALA A 115 1.11 -0.92 -10.23
CA ALA A 115 1.60 0.25 -10.97
C ALA A 115 1.14 1.57 -10.33
N LEU A 116 -0.14 1.67 -9.93
CA LEU A 116 -0.66 2.83 -9.20
C LEU A 116 0.02 3.00 -7.85
N GLY A 117 0.20 1.92 -7.10
CA GLY A 117 0.95 1.92 -5.83
C GLY A 117 2.38 2.44 -6.02
N LEU A 118 3.08 1.97 -7.06
CA LEU A 118 4.44 2.40 -7.39
C LEU A 118 4.49 3.90 -7.72
N ILE A 119 3.63 4.38 -8.62
CA ILE A 119 3.54 5.80 -8.99
C ILE A 119 3.23 6.64 -7.76
N TYR A 120 2.28 6.19 -6.93
CA TYR A 120 1.91 6.89 -5.70
C TYR A 120 3.08 6.97 -4.72
N THR A 121 3.78 5.86 -4.45
CA THR A 121 4.98 5.88 -3.59
C THR A 121 6.10 6.76 -4.14
N PHE A 122 6.27 6.82 -5.46
CA PHE A 122 7.27 7.66 -6.09
C PHE A 122 6.94 9.15 -5.92
N ILE A 123 5.68 9.54 -6.17
CA ILE A 123 5.21 10.91 -5.94
C ILE A 123 5.32 11.27 -4.45
N ASP A 124 4.98 10.36 -3.54
CA ASP A 124 5.08 10.57 -2.11
C ASP A 124 6.52 10.75 -1.64
N GLY A 125 7.41 9.84 -2.05
CA GLY A 125 8.83 9.92 -1.72
C GLY A 125 9.50 11.17 -2.29
N THR A 126 9.23 11.52 -3.55
CA THR A 126 9.79 12.74 -4.17
C THR A 126 9.27 14.00 -3.50
N TYR A 127 7.96 14.08 -3.20
CA TYR A 127 7.38 15.20 -2.47
C TYR A 127 8.01 15.38 -1.09
N THR A 128 8.16 14.29 -0.32
CA THR A 128 8.79 14.34 1.01
C THR A 128 10.26 14.75 0.93
N LEU A 129 11.00 14.25 -0.07
CA LEU A 129 12.39 14.62 -0.30
C LEU A 129 12.53 16.10 -0.63
N ILE A 130 11.69 16.61 -1.53
CA ILE A 130 11.64 18.03 -1.92
C ILE A 130 11.29 18.91 -0.71
N HIS A 131 10.26 18.53 0.06
CA HIS A 131 9.86 19.31 1.23
C HIS A 131 10.96 19.36 2.29
N THR A 132 11.62 18.22 2.53
CA THR A 132 12.73 18.13 3.50
C THR A 132 13.94 18.96 3.05
N SER A 133 14.26 18.95 1.76
CA SER A 133 15.39 19.71 1.22
C SER A 133 15.15 21.24 1.23
N TYR A 134 13.93 21.69 0.93
CA TYR A 134 13.58 23.11 1.05
C TYR A 134 13.51 23.59 2.49
N CYS A 135 12.99 22.76 3.41
CA CYS A 135 12.88 23.13 4.82
C CYS A 135 14.27 23.26 5.48
N SER A 136 15.21 22.36 5.12
CA SER A 136 16.62 22.47 5.52
C SER A 136 17.28 23.77 5.05
N ARG A 137 16.90 24.30 3.88
CA ARG A 137 17.41 25.61 3.41
C ARG A 137 16.76 26.80 4.13
N PHE A 138 15.48 26.72 4.46
CA PHE A 138 14.76 27.82 5.10
C PHE A 138 15.14 27.99 6.58
N SER A 139 15.37 26.90 7.31
CA SER A 139 15.93 26.98 8.68
C SER A 139 17.31 27.61 8.68
N LEU A 140 18.13 27.30 7.68
CA LEU A 140 19.44 27.90 7.43
C LEU A 140 19.33 29.42 7.25
N PHE A 141 18.39 29.88 6.42
CA PHE A 141 18.20 31.32 6.14
C PHE A 141 17.68 32.12 7.34
N ARG A 142 16.87 31.50 8.22
CA ARG A 142 16.35 32.16 9.43
C ARG A 142 17.41 32.27 10.53
N PHE A 143 18.30 31.29 10.62
CA PHE A 143 19.45 31.31 11.54
C PHE A 143 20.54 32.29 11.10
N ASP A 144 20.75 32.45 9.80
CA ASP A 144 21.75 33.37 9.24
C ASP A 144 21.48 34.82 9.68
N ARG A 145 20.21 35.25 9.72
CA ARG A 145 19.85 36.60 10.18
C ARG A 145 20.10 36.86 11.67
N THR A 146 20.13 35.83 12.51
CA THR A 146 20.45 35.96 13.94
C THR A 146 21.96 35.83 14.22
N LEU A 147 22.74 35.27 13.29
CA LEU A 147 24.17 34.97 13.47
C LEU A 147 25.13 35.90 12.71
N ILE A 148 24.64 36.88 11.94
CA ILE A 148 25.49 37.94 11.34
C ILE A 148 26.29 38.75 12.40
N LEU A 149 25.99 38.59 13.69
CA LEU A 149 26.79 39.17 14.79
C LEU A 149 27.91 38.26 15.34
N GLN A 150 28.08 37.01 14.88
CA GLN A 150 29.04 36.10 15.51
C GLN A 150 29.80 35.20 14.52
N SER A 151 30.84 35.79 13.93
CA SER A 151 32.19 35.24 13.66
C SER A 151 32.37 33.76 13.25
N SER A 152 32.96 33.56 12.07
CA SER A 152 34.04 32.64 11.65
C SER A 152 34.06 31.14 12.02
N ALA A 153 33.15 30.61 12.84
CA ALA A 153 33.03 29.18 13.19
C ALA A 153 31.77 28.51 12.58
N THR A 154 31.15 29.16 11.60
CA THR A 154 29.80 28.85 11.11
C THR A 154 29.72 27.62 10.20
N ASN A 155 30.81 27.23 9.53
CA ASN A 155 30.77 26.11 8.58
C ASN A 155 30.59 24.74 9.26
N GLU A 156 31.11 24.52 10.47
CA GLU A 156 31.00 23.23 11.16
C GLU A 156 29.61 23.01 11.80
N ILE A 157 29.01 24.07 12.36
CA ILE A 157 27.69 23.99 13.03
C ILE A 157 26.56 23.79 12.01
N ILE A 158 26.66 24.42 10.82
CA ILE A 158 25.67 24.23 9.74
C ILE A 158 25.67 22.78 9.22
N GLN A 159 26.83 22.12 9.25
CA GLN A 159 26.96 20.74 8.81
C GLN A 159 26.31 19.75 9.80
N SER A 160 26.44 19.98 11.11
CA SER A 160 25.83 19.09 12.13
C SER A 160 24.31 19.12 12.11
N ASP A 161 23.69 20.29 11.90
CA ASP A 161 22.23 20.42 11.87
C ASP A 161 21.62 19.76 10.63
N THR A 162 22.30 19.90 9.48
CA THR A 162 21.87 19.25 8.23
C THR A 162 21.95 17.73 8.37
N ILE A 163 23.03 17.22 8.96
CA ILE A 163 23.20 15.78 9.23
C ILE A 163 22.10 15.29 10.18
N TYR A 164 21.80 16.04 11.25
CA TYR A 164 20.76 15.66 12.21
C TYR A 164 19.37 15.57 11.57
N VAL A 165 18.98 16.55 10.75
CA VAL A 165 17.69 16.54 10.04
C VAL A 165 17.59 15.37 9.06
N MET A 166 18.69 15.04 8.38
CA MET A 166 18.75 13.88 7.48
C MET A 166 18.67 12.56 8.25
N LEU A 167 19.44 12.43 9.33
CA LEU A 167 19.47 11.23 10.18
C LEU A 167 18.11 10.97 10.82
N ARG A 168 17.41 12.02 11.26
CA ARG A 168 16.06 11.94 11.83
C ARG A 168 15.01 11.44 10.83
N ASN A 169 15.15 11.78 9.55
CA ASN A 169 14.23 11.33 8.50
C ASN A 169 14.68 10.02 7.80
N LEU A 170 15.87 9.52 8.12
CA LEU A 170 16.42 8.27 7.59
C LEU A 170 15.47 7.06 7.72
N PRO A 171 14.83 6.78 8.88
CA PRO A 171 13.89 5.66 8.98
C PRO A 171 12.70 5.80 8.01
N HIS A 172 12.19 7.02 7.82
CA HIS A 172 11.12 7.27 6.85
C HIS A 172 11.58 6.97 5.42
N PHE A 173 12.74 7.48 5.00
CA PHE A 173 13.25 7.24 3.65
C PHE A 173 13.56 5.77 3.40
N THR A 174 14.18 5.07 4.35
CA THR A 174 14.48 3.63 4.22
C THR A 174 13.21 2.80 4.04
N LEU A 175 12.14 3.10 4.79
CA LEU A 175 10.86 2.41 4.65
C LEU A 175 10.17 2.73 3.33
N VAL A 176 10.15 4.00 2.89
CA VAL A 176 9.58 4.39 1.60
C VAL A 176 10.33 3.71 0.44
N SER A 177 11.66 3.69 0.47
CA SER A 177 12.48 2.99 -0.52
C SER A 177 12.22 1.49 -0.53
N PHE A 178 12.08 0.86 0.65
CA PHE A 178 11.72 -0.56 0.76
C PHE A 178 10.36 -0.85 0.11
N VAL A 179 9.34 -0.04 0.41
CA VAL A 179 8.00 -0.19 -0.17
C VAL A 179 8.04 -0.01 -1.68
N PHE A 180 8.77 0.99 -2.18
CA PHE A 180 8.95 1.23 -3.62
C PHE A 180 9.57 0.03 -4.34
N VAL A 181 10.70 -0.48 -3.84
CA VAL A 181 11.37 -1.66 -4.41
C VAL A 181 10.46 -2.89 -4.38
N LYS A 182 9.68 -3.06 -3.31
CA LYS A 182 8.72 -4.17 -3.21
C LYS A 182 7.57 -4.05 -4.21
N PHE A 183 7.01 -2.87 -4.42
CA PHE A 183 6.00 -2.67 -5.48
C PHE A 183 6.57 -3.00 -6.87
N PHE A 184 7.79 -2.55 -7.15
CA PHE A 184 8.47 -2.86 -8.42
C PHE A 184 8.69 -4.36 -8.61
N TYR A 185 9.16 -5.06 -7.58
CA TYR A 185 9.32 -6.51 -7.60
C TYR A 185 8.00 -7.25 -7.83
N LEU A 186 6.93 -6.87 -7.11
CA LEU A 186 5.60 -7.48 -7.27
C LEU A 186 5.03 -7.25 -8.66
N LEU A 187 5.26 -6.07 -9.25
CA LEU A 187 4.86 -5.77 -10.62
C LEU A 187 5.57 -6.69 -11.62
N ILE A 188 6.89 -6.85 -11.52
CA ILE A 188 7.66 -7.76 -12.38
C ILE A 188 7.18 -9.21 -12.22
N GLN A 189 6.95 -9.66 -10.99
CA GLN A 189 6.47 -11.02 -10.73
C GLN A 189 5.12 -11.30 -11.42
N GLN A 190 4.21 -10.33 -11.38
CA GLN A 190 2.90 -10.43 -12.04
C GLN A 190 3.01 -10.44 -13.57
N LEU A 191 3.90 -9.61 -14.13
CA LEU A 191 4.16 -9.60 -15.57
C LEU A 191 4.71 -10.95 -16.04
N LYS A 192 5.67 -11.54 -15.32
CA LYS A 192 6.21 -12.88 -15.63
C LYS A 192 5.12 -13.95 -15.63
N CYS A 193 4.26 -14.00 -14.61
CA CYS A 193 3.19 -15.00 -14.54
C CYS A 193 2.21 -14.92 -15.72
N ARG A 194 1.85 -13.70 -16.14
CA ARG A 194 0.93 -13.50 -17.28
C ARG A 194 1.58 -13.92 -18.60
N CYS A 195 2.86 -13.63 -18.81
CA CYS A 195 3.58 -14.07 -20.01
C CYS A 195 3.64 -15.60 -20.09
N CYS A 196 3.91 -16.29 -18.98
CA CYS A 196 3.91 -17.76 -18.94
C CYS A 196 2.53 -18.34 -19.26
N GLN A 197 1.46 -17.76 -18.70
CA GLN A 197 0.10 -18.23 -18.94
C GLN A 197 -0.33 -18.03 -20.40
N GLN A 198 0.06 -16.91 -21.03
CA GLN A 198 -0.21 -16.67 -22.45
C GLN A 198 0.55 -17.62 -23.37
N ALA A 199 1.81 -17.92 -23.07
CA ALA A 199 2.60 -18.90 -23.84
C ALA A 199 2.01 -20.33 -23.75
N ALA A 200 1.49 -20.71 -22.57
CA ALA A 200 0.80 -21.99 -22.39
C ALA A 200 -0.53 -22.08 -23.17
N MET A 201 -1.27 -20.98 -23.30
CA MET A 201 -2.50 -20.96 -24.11
C MET A 201 -2.21 -21.06 -25.61
N MET A 202 -1.16 -20.40 -26.12
CA MET A 202 -0.80 -20.48 -27.55
C MET A 202 -0.29 -21.87 -27.95
N THR A 203 0.43 -22.56 -27.06
CA THR A 203 0.93 -23.93 -27.33
C THR A 203 -0.20 -24.97 -27.37
N ASN A 204 -1.21 -24.85 -26.50
CA ASN A 204 -2.39 -25.74 -26.55
C ASN A 204 -3.26 -25.52 -27.79
N HIS A 205 -3.35 -24.29 -28.32
CA HIS A 205 -4.13 -24.04 -29.54
C HIS A 205 -3.49 -24.69 -30.78
N ASN A 206 -2.15 -24.72 -30.87
CA ASN A 206 -1.46 -25.40 -31.96
C ASN A 206 -1.50 -26.93 -31.86
N HIS A 207 -1.75 -27.49 -30.68
CA HIS A 207 -1.87 -28.95 -30.53
C HIS A 207 -3.27 -29.46 -30.86
N ASN A 208 -4.32 -28.67 -30.60
CA ASN A 208 -5.71 -29.04 -30.89
C ASN A 208 -6.08 -28.97 -32.38
N GLU A 209 -5.27 -28.34 -33.24
CA GLU A 209 -5.50 -28.34 -34.70
C GLU A 209 -4.90 -29.58 -35.39
N LYS A 210 -4.04 -30.35 -34.71
CA LYS A 210 -3.44 -31.59 -35.23
C LYS A 210 -3.98 -32.87 -34.58
N VAL A 211 -4.80 -32.78 -33.54
CA VAL A 211 -5.30 -33.95 -32.80
C VAL A 211 -6.83 -34.01 -32.89
N HIS A 212 -7.33 -34.17 -34.12
CA HIS A 212 -8.58 -34.91 -34.37
C HIS A 212 -8.31 -36.37 -34.79
N GLN A 213 -7.07 -36.83 -34.71
CA GLN A 213 -6.75 -38.25 -34.79
C GLN A 213 -5.88 -38.65 -33.58
N VAL A 214 -6.36 -39.67 -32.88
CA VAL A 214 -5.67 -40.45 -31.83
C VAL A 214 -5.71 -39.87 -30.41
N SER A 215 -6.89 -40.01 -29.80
CA SER A 215 -7.14 -40.83 -28.60
C SER A 215 -5.95 -41.16 -27.68
N LEU A 216 -6.11 -40.80 -26.40
CA LEU A 216 -5.69 -41.53 -25.19
C LEU A 216 -4.28 -42.15 -25.20
N VAL A 217 -3.36 -41.57 -24.42
CA VAL A 217 -2.42 -42.30 -23.54
C VAL A 217 -1.57 -41.29 -22.73
N SER A 218 -1.63 -41.46 -21.40
CA SER A 218 -0.57 -41.22 -20.40
C SER A 218 -0.04 -39.79 -20.24
N SER A 219 -0.38 -39.03 -19.19
CA SER A 219 0.13 -39.16 -17.81
C SER A 219 1.62 -39.49 -17.71
N VAL A 220 2.30 -38.88 -16.74
CA VAL A 220 3.72 -39.10 -16.35
C VAL A 220 4.74 -38.25 -17.13
N LEU A 221 4.99 -37.03 -16.62
CA LEU A 221 6.34 -36.63 -16.23
C LEU A 221 6.28 -35.37 -15.38
N SER A 222 6.09 -35.61 -14.09
CA SER A 222 6.52 -34.74 -13.01
C SER A 222 8.04 -34.57 -13.09
N LEU A 223 8.51 -33.32 -13.09
CA LEU A 223 9.85 -33.00 -12.60
C LEU A 223 9.76 -31.72 -11.77
N ASP A 224 9.08 -31.86 -10.64
CA ASP A 224 9.35 -31.08 -9.45
C ASP A 224 10.76 -31.41 -8.96
N LEU A 225 11.65 -30.43 -8.90
CA LEU A 225 12.62 -30.36 -7.81
C LEU A 225 13.10 -28.91 -7.65
N LEU A 226 12.83 -28.38 -6.45
CA LEU A 226 13.33 -27.12 -5.87
C LEU A 226 12.57 -25.80 -6.17
N LEU A 227 11.26 -25.78 -5.95
CA LEU A 227 10.63 -24.57 -5.40
C LEU A 227 9.66 -24.96 -4.27
N PRO A 228 9.67 -24.28 -3.12
CA PRO A 228 8.72 -24.59 -2.05
C PRO A 228 7.30 -24.29 -2.50
N ASP A 229 6.46 -25.32 -2.43
CA ASP A 229 5.02 -25.28 -2.69
C ASP A 229 4.34 -24.10 -1.98
N TYR A 230 3.93 -23.11 -2.77
CA TYR A 230 2.87 -22.19 -2.39
C TYR A 230 1.57 -22.65 -3.07
N GLN A 231 1.00 -23.75 -2.57
CA GLN A 231 -0.38 -24.10 -2.87
C GLN A 231 -1.32 -23.09 -2.21
N THR A 232 -1.78 -22.11 -2.98
CA THR A 232 -3.02 -21.39 -2.67
C THR A 232 -4.19 -22.36 -2.90
N LYS A 233 -4.62 -23.05 -1.85
CA LYS A 233 -5.88 -23.78 -1.81
C LYS A 233 -7.00 -22.76 -1.51
N PRO A 234 -7.93 -22.46 -2.44
CA PRO A 234 -9.12 -21.69 -2.09
C PRO A 234 -10.14 -22.64 -1.46
N GLU A 235 -10.03 -22.89 -0.15
CA GLU A 235 -11.12 -23.51 0.60
C GLU A 235 -12.12 -22.44 1.02
N PHE A 236 -13.12 -22.21 0.16
CA PHE A 236 -14.45 -21.76 0.60
C PHE A 236 -15.50 -22.48 -0.25
N TYR A 237 -15.69 -23.77 0.02
CA TYR A 237 -16.93 -24.46 -0.34
C TYR A 237 -18.01 -24.00 0.63
N TYR A 238 -18.86 -23.05 0.21
CA TYR A 238 -20.16 -22.89 0.83
C TYR A 238 -21.00 -24.11 0.44
N THR A 239 -21.21 -25.03 1.38
CA THR A 239 -22.22 -26.08 1.25
C THR A 239 -23.59 -25.41 1.18
N GLN A 240 -24.07 -25.21 -0.05
CA GLN A 240 -25.44 -24.81 -0.33
C GLN A 240 -26.34 -26.00 0.02
N GLY A 241 -26.99 -25.94 1.18
CA GLY A 241 -27.97 -26.92 1.64
C GLY A 241 -29.11 -27.04 0.63
N LYS A 242 -29.08 -28.10 -0.19
CA LYS A 242 -30.24 -28.56 -0.95
C LYS A 242 -31.21 -29.22 0.03
N ASN A 243 -32.18 -28.46 0.53
CA ASN A 243 -33.39 -29.02 1.11
C ASN A 243 -34.15 -29.76 0.00
N LYS A 244 -33.90 -31.07 -0.11
CA LYS A 244 -34.69 -32.00 -0.91
C LYS A 244 -35.98 -32.27 -0.14
N MET A 245 -36.98 -31.42 -0.31
CA MET A 245 -38.34 -31.67 0.15
C MET A 245 -38.87 -32.88 -0.63
N ARG A 246 -39.01 -33.99 0.08
CA ARG A 246 -39.54 -35.27 -0.40
C ARG A 246 -41.06 -35.19 -0.20
N ASP A 247 -41.78 -34.77 -1.23
CA ASP A 247 -43.23 -34.86 -1.24
C ASP A 247 -43.59 -36.32 -1.58
N ASN A 248 -43.89 -37.09 -0.53
CA ASN A 248 -44.54 -38.38 -0.61
C ASN A 248 -46.03 -38.12 -0.44
N ARG A 249 -46.82 -38.24 -1.50
CA ARG A 249 -48.26 -38.49 -1.40
C ARG A 249 -48.74 -39.19 -2.66
N ASP A 250 -48.65 -40.52 -2.60
CA ASP A 250 -49.59 -41.43 -3.25
C ASP A 250 -50.34 -42.15 -2.11
N SER A 251 -51.64 -42.44 -2.32
CA SER A 251 -52.58 -43.21 -1.49
C SER A 251 -53.51 -42.39 -0.59
N GLU A 252 -54.63 -41.91 -1.15
CA GLU A 252 -55.98 -42.48 -1.00
C GLU A 252 -56.99 -41.78 -1.93
#